data_AF-A0A1C6BPN5-F1
#
_entry.id   AF-A0A1C6BPN5-F1
#
_cell.length_a   1.000
_cell.length_b   1.000
_cell.length_c   1.000
_cell.angle_alpha   90.00
_cell.angle_beta   90.00
_cell.angle_gamma   90.00
#
_symmetry.space_group_name_H-M   'P 1'
#
loop_
_entity.id
_entity.type
_entity.pdbx_description
1 polymer ?
#
loop_
_entity_poly.entity_id
_entity_poly.type
_entity_poly.pdbx_seq_one_letter_code
_entity_poly.pdbx_strand_id
1 'polypeptide(L)'
;MINREDMLELTRRMTLARTSFTRIAGCYVDKDGDFDGSFNTNFLKLSSPERTKKLALAKEIPFSPTNVNLKKYEFPQSVRKPGSMWQLLMAMKECGLKNDALMDTFYDIVMEKYRADKEYAILVFHDRFDIPSKASDKERLWESEEVFEYIICAVCPLSGEYEPGKPEYGFLFPAFTDRSADLNHIDIFQMDAKRPHNELLETLGVCPEK
;
A
#
# COMPACT_ATOMS: atom_id res chain seq x y z
N MET A 1 5.21 -4.73 -17.10
CA MET A 1 3.85 -5.29 -16.90
C MET A 1 3.88 -6.10 -15.60
N ILE A 2 2.82 -6.09 -14.80
CA ILE A 2 2.78 -6.83 -13.53
C ILE A 2 2.45 -8.31 -13.82
N ASN A 3 3.20 -9.22 -13.20
CA ASN A 3 2.93 -10.65 -13.22
C ASN A 3 1.85 -11.00 -12.19
N ARG A 4 0.78 -11.69 -12.63
CA ARG A 4 -0.33 -12.06 -11.74
C ARG A 4 0.10 -13.02 -10.63
N GLU A 5 1.02 -13.94 -10.90
CA GLU A 5 1.46 -14.93 -9.91
C GLU A 5 2.20 -14.29 -8.74
N ASP A 6 2.97 -13.22 -8.98
CA ASP A 6 3.65 -12.45 -7.93
C ASP A 6 2.63 -11.83 -6.97
N MET A 7 1.57 -11.22 -7.51
CA MET A 7 0.48 -10.67 -6.70
C MET A 7 -0.30 -11.75 -5.94
N LEU A 8 -0.47 -12.93 -6.54
CA LEU A 8 -1.08 -14.08 -5.86
C LEU A 8 -0.20 -14.63 -4.74
N GLU A 9 1.13 -14.59 -4.88
CA GLU A 9 2.07 -14.98 -3.82
C GLU A 9 1.92 -14.06 -2.60
N LEU A 10 1.89 -12.74 -2.80
CA LEU A 10 1.66 -11.76 -1.72
C LEU A 10 0.28 -11.94 -1.07
N THR A 11 -0.78 -11.96 -1.87
CA THR A 11 -2.16 -11.98 -1.36
C THR A 11 -2.53 -13.27 -0.61
N ARG A 12 -1.84 -14.39 -0.87
CA ARG A 12 -1.98 -15.64 -0.09
C ARG A 12 -1.52 -15.48 1.36
N ARG A 13 -0.69 -14.49 1.67
CA ARG A 13 -0.23 -14.19 3.03
C ARG A 13 -1.18 -13.30 3.80
N MET A 14 -2.07 -12.57 3.13
CA MET A 14 -3.02 -11.64 3.75
C MET A 14 -4.22 -12.36 4.38
N THR A 15 -3.92 -13.26 5.32
CA THR A 15 -4.86 -14.05 6.12
C THR A 15 -4.32 -14.14 7.55
N LEU A 16 -5.19 -14.34 8.55
CA LEU A 16 -4.75 -14.43 9.95
C LEU A 16 -3.66 -15.49 10.19
N ALA A 17 -3.71 -16.60 9.44
CA ALA A 17 -2.79 -17.71 9.61
C ALA A 17 -1.42 -17.51 8.97
N ARG A 18 -1.27 -16.53 8.07
CA ARG A 18 -0.07 -16.36 7.23
C ARG A 18 0.49 -14.95 7.17
N THR A 19 -0.22 -13.98 7.74
CA THR A 19 0.17 -12.57 7.66
C THR A 19 1.47 -12.33 8.41
N SER A 20 2.33 -11.51 7.82
CA SER A 20 3.54 -10.98 8.42
C SER A 20 3.46 -9.45 8.63
N PHE A 21 2.29 -8.84 8.40
CA PHE A 21 2.08 -7.41 8.66
C PHE A 21 2.53 -7.07 10.08
N THR A 22 3.44 -6.10 10.18
CA THR A 22 4.05 -5.71 11.44
C THR A 22 3.36 -4.50 12.05
N ARG A 23 2.84 -3.59 11.20
CA ARG A 23 2.27 -2.31 11.65
C ARG A 23 1.17 -1.84 10.69
N ILE A 24 0.24 -1.08 11.25
CA ILE A 24 -0.75 -0.31 10.51
C ILE A 24 -0.84 1.08 11.12
N ALA A 25 -0.86 2.08 10.25
CA ALA A 25 -1.13 3.47 10.57
C ALA A 25 -2.27 3.95 9.68
N GLY A 26 -3.01 4.96 10.13
CA GLY A 26 -3.96 5.64 9.27
C GLY A 26 -4.46 6.95 9.84
N CYS A 27 -5.09 7.75 8.99
CA CYS A 27 -5.86 8.92 9.38
C CYS A 27 -7.29 8.83 8.83
N TYR A 28 -8.16 9.58 9.46
CA TYR A 28 -9.53 9.83 9.01
C TYR A 28 -9.62 11.27 8.55
N VAL A 29 -10.42 11.48 7.50
CA VAL A 29 -10.60 12.77 6.85
C VAL A 29 -12.09 12.98 6.70
N ASP A 30 -12.56 14.14 7.13
CA ASP A 30 -13.97 14.47 7.05
C ASP A 30 -14.40 14.83 5.61
N LYS A 31 -15.68 15.14 5.44
CA LYS A 31 -16.26 15.50 4.14
C LYS A 31 -15.73 16.81 3.56
N ASP A 32 -15.18 17.69 4.39
CA ASP A 32 -14.64 19.00 4.00
C ASP A 32 -13.15 18.87 3.62
N GLY A 33 -12.56 17.69 3.82
CA GLY A 33 -11.17 17.38 3.53
C GLY A 33 -10.24 17.62 4.72
N ASP A 34 -10.79 17.88 5.90
CA ASP A 34 -10.03 18.20 7.10
C ASP A 34 -9.68 16.94 7.91
N PHE A 35 -8.55 17.00 8.60
CA PHE A 35 -8.06 15.90 9.44
C PHE A 35 -9.01 15.63 10.61
N ASP A 36 -9.46 14.38 10.75
CA ASP A 36 -10.36 13.91 11.80
C ASP A 36 -9.75 12.75 12.62
N GLY A 37 -8.46 12.86 12.91
CA GLY A 37 -7.76 11.93 13.80
C GLY A 37 -6.94 10.86 13.09
N SER A 38 -5.99 10.29 13.83
CA SER A 38 -5.08 9.26 13.34
C SER A 38 -4.82 8.16 14.36
N PHE A 39 -4.31 7.05 13.87
CA PHE A 39 -3.83 5.94 14.69
C PHE A 39 -2.55 5.36 14.11
N ASN A 40 -1.73 4.79 14.98
CA ASN A 40 -0.54 4.06 14.58
C ASN A 40 -0.23 2.94 15.59
N THR A 41 -0.36 1.68 15.16
CA THR A 41 -0.25 0.54 16.09
C THR A 41 0.43 -0.67 15.47
N ASN A 42 1.06 -1.48 16.33
CA ASN A 42 1.55 -2.78 15.92
C ASN A 42 0.36 -3.65 15.50
N PHE A 43 0.47 -4.30 14.35
CA PHE A 43 -0.64 -5.05 13.76
C PHE A 43 -1.14 -6.17 14.67
N LEU A 44 -0.27 -6.78 15.49
CA LEU A 44 -0.61 -7.83 16.45
C LEU A 44 -1.39 -7.33 17.67
N LYS A 45 -1.41 -6.02 17.93
CA LYS A 45 -2.22 -5.43 19.01
C LYS A 45 -3.71 -5.34 18.65
N LEU A 46 -4.05 -5.39 17.36
CA LEU A 46 -5.43 -5.44 16.90
C LEU A 46 -6.07 -6.79 17.26
N SER A 47 -7.36 -6.77 17.57
CA SER A 47 -8.13 -8.00 17.78
C SER A 47 -8.18 -8.85 16.50
N SER A 48 -8.44 -10.16 16.62
CA SER A 48 -8.57 -11.04 15.44
C SER A 48 -9.65 -10.60 14.44
N PRO A 49 -10.84 -10.14 14.87
CA PRO A 49 -11.84 -9.57 13.95
C PRO A 49 -11.32 -8.32 13.21
N GLU A 50 -10.69 -7.38 13.92
CA GLU A 50 -10.12 -6.16 13.30
C GLU A 50 -9.02 -6.51 12.30
N ARG A 51 -8.07 -7.39 12.67
CA ARG A 51 -7.04 -7.86 11.75
C ARG A 51 -7.64 -8.48 10.50
N THR A 52 -8.70 -9.27 10.63
CA THR A 52 -9.39 -9.87 9.46
C THR A 52 -9.93 -8.81 8.52
N LYS A 53 -10.61 -7.79 9.05
CA LYS A 53 -11.11 -6.65 8.24
C LYS A 53 -9.97 -5.90 7.57
N LYS A 54 -8.93 -5.52 8.34
CA LYS A 54 -7.78 -4.76 7.84
C LYS A 54 -6.97 -5.54 6.80
N LEU A 55 -6.80 -6.85 6.97
CA LEU A 55 -6.21 -7.74 5.97
C LEU A 55 -7.00 -7.77 4.66
N ALA A 56 -8.34 -7.80 4.75
CA ALA A 56 -9.19 -7.78 3.56
C ALA A 56 -8.99 -6.47 2.78
N LEU A 57 -8.97 -5.32 3.46
CA LEU A 57 -8.73 -4.02 2.84
C LEU A 57 -7.36 -3.97 2.13
N ALA A 58 -6.29 -4.37 2.83
CA ALA A 58 -4.96 -4.40 2.22
C ALA A 58 -4.89 -5.36 1.01
N LYS A 59 -5.62 -6.48 1.06
CA LYS A 59 -5.63 -7.51 0.01
C LYS A 59 -6.32 -7.06 -1.27
N GLU A 60 -7.37 -6.24 -1.19
CA GLU A 60 -8.09 -5.75 -2.38
C GLU A 60 -7.13 -5.09 -3.41
N ILE A 61 -6.11 -4.37 -2.93
CA ILE A 61 -5.13 -3.66 -3.75
C ILE A 61 -4.35 -4.62 -4.68
N PRO A 62 -3.48 -5.52 -4.19
CA PRO A 62 -2.75 -6.45 -5.05
C PRO A 62 -3.62 -7.57 -5.63
N PHE A 63 -4.79 -7.88 -5.05
CA PHE A 63 -5.68 -8.92 -5.59
C PHE A 63 -6.51 -8.44 -6.78
N SER A 64 -6.66 -7.13 -6.97
CA SER A 64 -7.40 -6.53 -8.09
C SER A 64 -6.88 -6.97 -9.47
N PRO A 65 -7.68 -6.84 -10.55
CA PRO A 65 -7.24 -7.19 -11.90
C PRO A 65 -5.94 -6.50 -12.31
N THR A 66 -4.91 -7.32 -12.47
CA THR A 66 -3.55 -6.88 -12.80
C THR A 66 -3.48 -6.28 -14.20
N ASN A 67 -2.76 -5.18 -14.37
CA ASN A 67 -2.63 -4.38 -15.59
C ASN A 67 -3.93 -3.69 -16.05
N VAL A 68 -4.99 -3.73 -15.25
CA VAL A 68 -6.25 -3.02 -15.48
C VAL A 68 -6.50 -2.06 -14.33
N ASN A 69 -6.77 -2.59 -13.14
CA ASN A 69 -7.00 -1.82 -11.91
C ASN A 69 -5.69 -1.56 -11.16
N LEU A 70 -4.79 -2.54 -11.14
CA LEU A 70 -3.44 -2.40 -10.61
C LEU A 70 -2.46 -2.20 -11.76
N LYS A 71 -1.78 -1.06 -11.83
CA LYS A 71 -0.81 -0.74 -12.87
C LYS A 71 0.53 -0.35 -12.26
N LYS A 72 1.61 -0.81 -12.91
CA LYS A 72 2.98 -0.52 -12.50
C LYS A 72 3.43 0.79 -13.11
N TYR A 73 4.02 1.65 -12.29
CA TYR A 73 4.60 2.93 -12.71
C TYR A 73 6.05 3.02 -12.26
N GLU A 74 6.90 3.57 -13.11
CA GLU A 74 8.29 3.87 -12.77
C GLU A 74 8.38 5.25 -12.11
N PHE A 75 9.22 5.39 -11.08
CA PHE A 75 9.65 6.70 -10.58
C PHE A 75 10.78 7.25 -11.45
N PRO A 76 10.55 8.34 -12.20
CA PRO A 76 11.60 8.96 -12.99
C PRO A 76 12.80 9.38 -12.14
N GLN A 77 14.01 9.39 -12.70
CA GLN A 77 15.19 9.86 -11.95
C GLN A 77 15.02 11.30 -11.42
N SER A 78 14.28 12.14 -12.13
CA SER A 78 14.02 13.54 -11.75
C SER A 78 13.23 13.70 -10.45
N VAL A 79 12.48 12.69 -10.02
CA VAL A 79 11.71 12.70 -8.76
C VAL A 79 12.43 12.01 -7.61
N ARG A 80 13.62 11.41 -7.83
CA ARG A 80 14.43 10.77 -6.77
C ARG A 80 15.38 11.76 -6.11
N LYS A 81 14.84 12.86 -5.62
CA LYS A 81 15.57 13.96 -5.00
C LYS A 81 15.08 14.22 -3.57
N PRO A 82 15.89 14.89 -2.73
CA PRO A 82 15.46 15.28 -1.40
C PRO A 82 14.10 15.99 -1.39
N GLY A 83 13.21 15.57 -0.50
CA GLY A 83 11.86 16.11 -0.34
C GLY A 83 10.80 15.57 -1.30
N SER A 84 11.10 14.53 -2.08
CA SER A 84 10.11 13.90 -2.96
C SER A 84 9.24 12.87 -2.26
N MET A 85 8.08 12.57 -2.86
CA MET A 85 7.21 11.50 -2.39
C MET A 85 7.93 10.14 -2.38
N TRP A 86 8.78 9.85 -3.37
CA TRP A 86 9.59 8.62 -3.37
C TRP A 86 10.47 8.50 -2.11
N GLN A 87 11.15 9.59 -1.72
CA GLN A 87 11.97 9.58 -0.52
C GLN A 87 11.12 9.43 0.75
N LEU A 88 9.95 10.05 0.81
CA LEU A 88 9.01 9.91 1.91
C LEU A 88 8.54 8.45 2.06
N LEU A 89 8.12 7.81 0.96
CA LEU A 89 7.70 6.41 0.96
C LEU A 89 8.84 5.46 1.37
N MET A 90 10.07 5.71 0.91
CA MET A 90 11.25 4.97 1.35
C MET A 90 11.47 5.11 2.86
N ALA A 91 11.41 6.33 3.40
CA ALA A 91 11.60 6.58 4.83
C ALA A 91 10.48 5.95 5.68
N MET A 92 9.23 6.04 5.24
CA MET A 92 8.07 5.39 5.88
C MET A 92 8.25 3.88 5.95
N LYS A 93 8.66 3.26 4.84
CA LYS A 93 8.95 1.83 4.75
C LYS A 93 10.11 1.44 5.67
N GLU A 94 11.26 2.09 5.55
CA GLU A 94 12.48 1.76 6.32
C GLU A 94 12.29 1.95 7.83
N CYS A 95 11.50 2.94 8.26
CA CYS A 95 11.18 3.11 9.68
C CYS A 95 10.09 2.15 10.17
N GLY A 96 9.50 1.34 9.29
CA GLY A 96 8.40 0.42 9.60
C GLY A 96 7.14 1.12 10.10
N LEU A 97 6.86 2.33 9.58
CA LEU A 97 5.78 3.25 10.00
C LEU A 97 5.85 3.67 11.47
N LYS A 98 7.03 3.66 12.10
CA LYS A 98 7.16 4.03 13.54
C LYS A 98 7.28 5.53 13.79
N ASN A 99 7.53 6.32 12.76
CA ASN A 99 7.69 7.76 12.87
C ASN A 99 6.38 8.45 12.50
N ASP A 100 5.63 8.91 13.50
CA ASP A 100 4.33 9.58 13.30
C ASP A 100 4.47 10.86 12.46
N ALA A 101 5.57 11.61 12.59
CA ALA A 101 5.77 12.82 11.79
C ALA A 101 5.91 12.54 10.28
N LEU A 102 6.47 11.38 9.90
CA LEU A 102 6.48 10.96 8.48
C LEU A 102 5.08 10.57 8.01
N MET A 103 4.28 9.96 8.89
CA MET A 103 2.89 9.61 8.57
C MET A 103 2.04 10.86 8.40
N ASP A 104 2.15 11.83 9.31
CA ASP A 104 1.43 13.10 9.26
C ASP A 104 1.76 13.86 7.98
N THR A 105 3.05 13.96 7.62
CA THR A 105 3.50 14.57 6.35
C THR A 105 2.88 13.85 5.15
N PHE A 106 2.82 12.51 5.18
CA PHE A 106 2.22 11.74 4.09
C PHE A 106 0.70 12.01 3.98
N TYR A 107 -0.02 12.05 5.10
CA TYR A 107 -1.44 12.34 5.11
C TYR A 107 -1.73 13.74 4.57
N ASP A 108 -1.00 14.77 5.03
CA ASP A 108 -1.16 16.14 4.56
C ASP A 108 -1.04 16.23 3.03
N ILE A 109 -0.02 15.57 2.46
CA ILE A 109 0.20 15.58 1.00
C ILE A 109 -0.94 14.87 0.26
N VAL A 110 -1.42 13.74 0.76
CA VAL A 110 -2.53 13.01 0.12
C VAL A 110 -3.83 13.79 0.24
N MET A 111 -4.12 14.36 1.40
CA MET A 111 -5.33 15.15 1.68
C MET A 111 -5.40 16.43 0.83
N GLU A 112 -4.27 17.10 0.61
CA GLU A 112 -4.23 18.31 -0.23
C GLU A 112 -4.67 18.04 -1.68
N LYS A 113 -4.57 16.79 -2.14
CA LYS A 113 -4.75 16.42 -3.55
C LYS A 113 -5.96 15.54 -3.78
N TYR A 114 -6.24 14.58 -2.88
CA TYR A 114 -7.36 13.65 -3.03
C TYR A 114 -8.69 14.37 -2.91
N ARG A 115 -9.55 14.23 -3.92
CA ARG A 115 -10.88 14.83 -3.95
C ARG A 115 -11.93 13.77 -3.72
N ALA A 116 -12.65 13.87 -2.60
CA ALA A 116 -13.78 13.00 -2.27
C ALA A 116 -15.03 13.84 -1.97
N ASP A 117 -16.20 13.24 -2.17
CA ASP A 117 -17.50 13.80 -1.79
C ASP A 117 -18.01 13.27 -0.44
N LYS A 118 -17.19 12.45 0.23
CA LYS A 118 -17.48 11.73 1.47
C LYS A 118 -16.24 11.67 2.34
N GLU A 119 -16.48 11.45 3.63
CA GLU A 119 -15.44 11.11 4.59
C GLU A 119 -14.69 9.85 4.15
N TYR A 120 -13.38 9.82 4.40
CA TYR A 120 -12.52 8.71 3.99
C TYR A 120 -11.41 8.45 5.00
N ALA A 121 -10.82 7.26 4.92
CA ALA A 121 -9.64 6.89 5.67
C ALA A 121 -8.46 6.68 4.72
N ILE A 122 -7.27 7.12 5.13
CA ILE A 122 -6.00 6.74 4.52
C ILE A 122 -5.37 5.70 5.44
N LEU A 123 -5.23 4.47 4.96
CA LEU A 123 -4.65 3.35 5.70
C LEU A 123 -3.33 2.95 5.09
N VAL A 124 -2.27 2.86 5.89
CA VAL A 124 -0.95 2.39 5.49
C VAL A 124 -0.55 1.18 6.30
N PHE A 125 -0.24 0.10 5.61
CA PHE A 125 0.19 -1.18 6.15
C PHE A 125 1.67 -1.37 5.89
N HIS A 126 2.39 -1.98 6.83
CA HIS A 126 3.79 -2.35 6.65
C HIS A 126 3.98 -3.84 6.93
N ASP A 127 4.71 -4.52 6.05
CA ASP A 127 5.01 -5.94 6.11
C ASP A 127 6.50 -6.21 5.84
N ARG A 128 6.96 -7.35 6.34
CA ARG A 128 8.25 -7.96 6.00
C ARG A 128 7.99 -9.42 5.66
N PHE A 129 8.00 -9.73 4.37
CA PHE A 129 7.74 -11.06 3.85
C PHE A 129 9.04 -11.80 3.56
N ASP A 130 9.33 -12.84 4.34
CA ASP A 130 10.37 -13.84 4.02
C ASP A 130 9.94 -14.71 2.82
N ILE A 131 10.61 -14.53 1.68
CA ILE A 131 10.34 -15.24 0.43
C ILE A 131 10.97 -16.64 0.49
N PRO A 132 10.17 -17.72 0.46
CA PRO A 132 10.72 -19.08 0.55
C PRO A 132 11.45 -19.46 -0.74
N SER A 133 12.67 -20.00 -0.65
CA SER A 133 13.42 -20.49 -1.82
C SER A 133 12.66 -21.60 -2.57
N LYS A 134 12.61 -21.53 -3.91
CA LYS A 134 12.04 -22.59 -4.77
C LYS A 134 13.17 -23.45 -5.36
N ALA A 135 13.23 -24.73 -5.01
CA ALA A 135 13.98 -25.71 -5.81
C ALA A 135 13.16 -26.09 -7.06
N SER A 136 13.85 -26.51 -8.13
CA SER A 136 13.26 -26.96 -9.41
C SER A 136 12.21 -28.07 -9.26
N ASP A 137 12.23 -28.82 -8.16
CA ASP A 137 11.34 -29.98 -7.89
C ASP A 137 10.23 -29.72 -6.85
N LYS A 138 9.72 -28.49 -6.73
CA LYS A 138 8.58 -28.12 -5.87
C LYS A 138 8.74 -28.41 -4.36
N GLU A 139 9.86 -28.97 -3.90
CA GLU A 139 10.18 -29.03 -2.48
C GLU A 139 10.62 -27.66 -1.99
N ARG A 140 9.97 -27.20 -0.91
CA ARG A 140 10.35 -25.96 -0.22
C ARG A 140 11.70 -26.20 0.45
N LEU A 141 12.71 -25.45 0.05
CA LEU A 141 13.95 -25.34 0.81
C LEU A 141 13.67 -24.49 2.07
N TRP A 142 14.29 -24.87 3.19
CA TRP A 142 14.13 -24.21 4.49
C TRP A 142 14.83 -22.84 4.57
N GLU A 143 15.51 -22.42 3.51
CA GLU A 143 16.23 -21.14 3.44
C GLU A 143 15.36 -20.07 2.76
N SER A 144 15.31 -18.88 3.38
CA SER A 144 14.69 -17.69 2.78
C SER A 144 15.62 -17.13 1.71
N GLU A 145 15.09 -16.82 0.53
CA GLU A 145 15.84 -16.26 -0.60
C GLU A 145 16.07 -14.75 -0.39
N GLU A 146 15.02 -14.05 0.03
CA GLU A 146 15.02 -12.59 0.21
C GLU A 146 13.94 -12.20 1.22
N VAL A 147 14.12 -11.08 1.93
CA VAL A 147 13.08 -10.44 2.72
C VAL A 147 12.51 -9.26 1.93
N PHE A 148 11.28 -9.39 1.48
CA PHE A 148 10.54 -8.31 0.83
C PHE A 148 9.84 -7.44 1.87
N GLU A 149 10.42 -6.28 2.15
CA GLU A 149 9.82 -5.24 2.99
C GLU A 149 9.02 -4.26 2.13
N TYR A 150 7.75 -4.04 2.47
CA TYR A 150 6.85 -3.24 1.67
C TYR A 150 5.78 -2.53 2.50
N ILE A 151 5.19 -1.51 1.89
CA ILE A 151 4.02 -0.82 2.38
C ILE A 151 2.86 -0.93 1.38
N ILE A 152 1.63 -1.04 1.91
CA ILE A 152 0.40 -0.90 1.13
C ILE A 152 -0.35 0.31 1.65
N CYS A 153 -0.76 1.20 0.76
CA CYS A 153 -1.71 2.26 1.08
C CYS A 153 -3.08 1.94 0.50
N ALA A 154 -4.14 2.24 1.25
CA ALA A 154 -5.52 2.15 0.80
C ALA A 154 -6.27 3.42 1.24
N VAL A 155 -6.88 4.10 0.28
CA VAL A 155 -7.80 5.22 0.51
C VAL A 155 -9.21 4.66 0.39
N CYS A 156 -9.95 4.70 1.49
CA CYS A 156 -11.25 4.05 1.63
C CYS A 156 -12.33 5.08 2.02
N PRO A 157 -13.45 5.23 1.29
CA PRO A 157 -14.60 5.95 1.81
C PRO A 157 -15.09 5.30 3.11
N LEU A 158 -15.61 6.09 4.05
CA LEU A 158 -16.17 5.58 5.30
C LEU A 158 -17.61 5.10 5.11
N SER A 159 -17.95 4.01 5.79
CA SER A 159 -19.31 3.49 5.90
C SER A 159 -19.76 3.53 7.35
N GLY A 160 -20.19 4.70 7.82
CA GLY A 160 -20.54 4.96 9.22
C GLY A 160 -19.35 5.44 10.05
N GLU A 161 -19.45 5.31 11.38
CA GLU A 161 -18.47 5.84 12.34
C GLU A 161 -17.11 5.11 12.21
N TYR A 162 -16.18 5.71 11.45
CA TYR A 162 -14.78 5.29 11.31
C TYR A 162 -14.53 3.87 10.76
N GLU A 163 -15.55 3.22 10.17
CA GLU A 163 -15.41 1.94 9.50
C GLU A 163 -15.06 2.16 8.01
N PRO A 164 -13.85 1.78 7.55
CA PRO A 164 -13.46 1.96 6.17
C PRO A 164 -14.17 0.96 5.26
N GLY A 165 -14.78 1.47 4.20
CA GLY A 165 -15.30 0.69 3.08
C GLY A 165 -14.20 0.13 2.18
N LYS A 166 -14.59 -0.36 1.00
CA LYS A 166 -13.64 -0.89 0.02
C LYS A 166 -12.72 0.23 -0.48
N PRO A 167 -11.42 -0.04 -0.72
CA PRO A 167 -10.51 0.97 -1.26
C PRO A 167 -10.98 1.49 -2.63
N GLU A 168 -10.89 2.78 -2.86
CA GLU A 168 -11.13 3.41 -4.18
C GLU A 168 -9.81 3.71 -4.89
N TYR A 169 -8.77 4.01 -4.10
CA TYR A 169 -7.40 4.20 -4.54
C TYR A 169 -6.44 3.49 -3.58
N GLY A 170 -5.26 3.13 -4.07
CA GLY A 170 -4.21 2.61 -3.21
C GLY A 170 -2.93 2.31 -3.97
N PHE A 171 -1.91 1.83 -3.26
CA PHE A 171 -0.67 1.39 -3.88
C PHE A 171 0.03 0.30 -3.09
N LEU A 172 0.93 -0.41 -3.75
CA LEU A 172 1.96 -1.28 -3.18
C LEU A 172 3.33 -0.68 -3.52
N PHE A 173 4.14 -0.39 -2.50
CA PHE A 173 5.49 0.15 -2.68
C PHE A 173 6.51 -0.56 -1.77
N PRO A 174 7.71 -0.91 -2.28
CA PRO A 174 8.06 -0.96 -3.69
C PRO A 174 7.23 -2.00 -4.46
N ALA A 175 7.26 -1.95 -5.79
CA ALA A 175 6.61 -2.99 -6.59
C ALA A 175 7.27 -4.35 -6.33
N PHE A 176 6.47 -5.43 -6.38
CA PHE A 176 6.97 -6.79 -6.25
C PHE A 176 7.09 -7.42 -7.63
N THR A 177 8.29 -7.80 -8.03
CA THR A 177 8.54 -8.28 -9.40
C THR A 177 9.57 -9.40 -9.39
N ASP A 178 9.20 -10.52 -10.01
CA ASP A 178 10.06 -11.70 -10.13
C ASP A 178 10.59 -12.14 -8.76
N ARG A 179 9.72 -12.08 -7.75
CA ARG A 179 10.00 -12.41 -6.35
C ARG A 179 11.09 -11.54 -5.69
N SER A 180 11.22 -10.28 -6.10
CA SER A 180 12.15 -9.33 -5.48
C SER A 180 11.55 -7.92 -5.38
N ALA A 181 12.18 -7.06 -4.58
CA ALA A 181 11.83 -5.66 -4.45
C ALA A 181 12.29 -4.83 -5.66
N ASP A 182 11.35 -4.20 -6.35
CA ASP A 182 11.65 -3.22 -7.41
C ASP A 182 11.46 -1.79 -6.89
N LEU A 183 12.52 -1.26 -6.28
CA LEU A 183 12.55 0.08 -5.64
C LEU A 183 12.30 1.25 -6.61
N ASN A 184 12.42 0.99 -7.91
CA ASN A 184 12.22 1.97 -8.96
C ASN A 184 10.75 2.11 -9.35
N HIS A 185 9.89 1.22 -8.86
CA HIS A 185 8.50 1.14 -9.29
C HIS A 185 7.52 1.09 -8.12
N ILE A 186 6.29 1.46 -8.44
CA ILE A 186 5.12 1.39 -7.56
C ILE A 186 3.95 0.79 -8.32
N ASP A 187 3.19 -0.08 -7.68
CA ASP A 187 1.96 -0.63 -8.26
C ASP A 187 0.78 0.16 -7.70
N ILE A 188 0.07 0.89 -8.56
CA ILE A 188 -1.02 1.79 -8.17
C ILE A 188 -2.35 1.15 -8.54
N PHE A 189 -3.22 1.05 -7.54
CA PHE A 189 -4.58 0.55 -7.65
C PHE A 189 -5.57 1.70 -7.82
N GLN A 190 -6.46 1.54 -8.78
CA GLN A 190 -7.62 2.40 -8.97
C GLN A 190 -8.86 1.54 -9.18
N MET A 191 -9.89 1.77 -8.36
CA MET A 191 -11.15 1.01 -8.45
C MET A 191 -11.86 1.28 -9.78
N ASP A 192 -12.01 2.55 -10.15
CA ASP A 192 -12.56 2.94 -11.45
C ASP A 192 -11.43 3.28 -12.45
N ALA A 193 -11.03 2.28 -13.23
CA ALA A 193 -10.02 2.45 -14.28
C ALA A 193 -10.43 3.46 -15.38
N LYS A 194 -11.72 3.85 -15.47
CA LYS A 194 -12.22 4.86 -16.42
C LYS A 194 -12.19 6.28 -15.84
N ARG A 195 -12.12 6.43 -14.53
CA ARG A 195 -12.04 7.72 -13.82
C ARG A 195 -10.88 7.68 -12.83
N PRO A 196 -9.64 7.67 -13.34
CA PRO A 196 -8.48 7.56 -12.48
C PRO A 196 -8.24 8.85 -11.67
N HIS A 197 -7.80 8.68 -10.42
CA HIS A 197 -7.23 9.69 -9.54
C HIS A 197 -5.85 10.12 -10.03
N ASN A 198 -5.80 10.80 -11.17
CA ASN A 198 -4.55 11.28 -11.78
C ASN A 198 -3.83 12.29 -10.90
N GLU A 199 -4.57 13.05 -10.09
CA GLU A 199 -4.02 13.99 -9.11
C GLU A 199 -3.06 13.31 -8.12
N LEU A 200 -3.33 12.04 -7.75
CA LEU A 200 -2.44 11.28 -6.87
C LEU A 200 -1.23 10.70 -7.62
N LEU A 201 -1.35 10.40 -8.91
CA LEU A 201 -0.22 10.00 -9.75
C LEU A 201 0.80 11.15 -9.88
N GLU A 202 0.29 12.36 -10.13
CA GLU A 202 1.11 13.58 -10.19
C GLU A 202 1.83 13.85 -8.86
N THR A 203 1.12 13.64 -7.74
CA THR A 203 1.66 13.78 -6.38
C THR A 203 2.78 12.79 -6.09
N LEU A 204 2.65 11.56 -6.58
CA LEU A 204 3.71 10.54 -6.53
C LEU A 204 4.88 10.84 -7.48
N GLY A 205 4.73 11.80 -8.39
CA GLY A 205 5.72 12.11 -9.41
C GLY A 205 5.83 11.03 -10.48
N VAL A 206 4.80 10.19 -10.64
CA VAL A 206 4.74 9.14 -11.64
C VAL A 206 3.72 9.54 -12.70
N CYS A 207 4.20 9.99 -13.87
CA CYS A 207 3.31 10.30 -14.97
C CYS A 207 3.05 9.02 -15.79
N PRO A 208 1.81 8.81 -16.28
CA PRO A 208 1.60 7.85 -17.36
C PRO A 208 2.47 8.27 -18.56
N GLU A 209 3.13 7.32 -19.21
CA GLU A 209 3.73 7.57 -20.52
C GLU A 209 2.63 8.14 -21.45
N LYS A 210 2.93 9.28 -22.10
CA LYS A 210 2.02 9.92 -23.05
C LYS A 210 1.80 9.07 -24.29
#